data_AF-A0A1V2A5R5-F1
#
_entry.id   AF-A0A1V2A5R5-F1
#
_cell.length_a   1.000
_cell.length_b   1.000
_cell.length_c   1.000
_cell.angle_alpha   90.00
_cell.angle_beta   90.00
_cell.angle_gamma   90.00
#
_symmetry.space_group_name_H-M   'P 1'
#
loop_
_entity.id
_entity.type
_entity.pdbx_description
1 polymer ?
#
loop_
_entity_poly.entity_id
_entity_poly.type
_entity_poly.pdbx_seq_one_letter_code
_entity_poly.pdbx_strand_id
1 'polypeptide(L)' 'MEKENKETPKAVRNFDPKDYTRNDEVSKGLAATHEQVNDYYMSGEVIRTKYESTLPRNPQKKPK' A
#
# COMPACT_ATOMS: atom_id res chain seq x y z
N MET A 1 21.65 -35.06 20.05
CA MET A 1 20.83 -35.07 18.81
C MET A 1 20.45 -33.64 18.51
N GLU A 2 21.19 -32.99 17.62
CA GLU A 2 20.87 -31.64 17.15
C GLU A 2 19.70 -31.75 16.16
N LYS A 3 18.60 -31.05 16.46
CA LYS A 3 17.47 -30.95 15.53
C LYS A 3 17.82 -29.86 14.51
N GLU A 4 18.15 -30.24 13.29
CA GLU A 4 18.25 -29.29 12.17
C GLU A 4 16.88 -28.60 12.00
N ASN A 5 16.82 -27.31 12.36
CA ASN A 5 15.67 -26.46 12.08
C ASN A 5 15.67 -26.12 10.58
N LYS A 6 15.07 -26.99 9.77
CA LYS A 6 14.90 -26.78 8.33
C LYS A 6 13.78 -25.75 8.12
N GLU A 7 14.08 -24.48 8.34
CA GLU A 7 13.17 -23.39 7.98
C GLU A 7 13.01 -23.36 6.47
N THR A 8 11.87 -23.85 5.98
CA THR A 8 11.53 -23.75 4.56
C THR A 8 11.36 -22.28 4.20
N PRO A 9 12.08 -21.73 3.21
CA PRO A 9 11.93 -20.34 2.82
C PRO A 9 10.47 -20.09 2.43
N LYS A 10 9.80 -19.22 3.20
CA LYS A 10 8.40 -18.85 2.97
C LYS A 10 8.35 -18.12 1.63
N ALA A 11 7.56 -18.64 0.69
CA ALA A 11 7.41 -18.01 -0.62
C ALA A 11 6.92 -16.56 -0.45
N VAL A 12 7.60 -15.62 -1.09
CA VAL A 12 7.12 -14.24 -1.22
C VAL A 12 5.85 -14.28 -2.06
N ARG A 13 4.74 -13.82 -1.49
CA ARG A 13 3.44 -13.77 -2.17
C ARG A 13 2.97 -12.34 -2.30
N ASN A 14 2.30 -12.05 -3.42
CA ASN A 14 1.62 -10.77 -3.63
C ASN A 14 0.27 -10.76 -2.91
N PHE A 15 -0.30 -9.57 -2.73
CA PHE A 15 -1.65 -9.39 -2.22
C PHE A 15 -2.69 -10.16 -3.06
N ASP A 16 -3.59 -10.87 -2.39
CA ASP A 16 -4.81 -11.47 -2.95
C ASP A 16 -6.03 -10.91 -2.19
N PRO A 17 -7.17 -10.62 -2.85
CA PRO A 17 -8.36 -10.10 -2.16
C PRO A 17 -8.84 -10.95 -0.97
N LYS A 18 -8.55 -12.25 -0.94
CA LYS A 18 -8.86 -13.13 0.21
C LYS A 18 -8.05 -12.78 1.45
N ASP A 19 -6.92 -12.09 1.32
CA ASP A 19 -6.07 -11.68 2.45
C ASP A 19 -6.78 -10.75 3.43
N TYR A 20 -7.81 -10.01 3.00
CA TYR A 20 -8.69 -9.25 3.90
C TYR A 20 -9.39 -10.10 4.96
N THR A 21 -9.59 -11.39 4.67
CA THR A 21 -10.37 -12.32 5.51
C THR A 21 -9.52 -13.39 6.19
N ARG A 22 -8.23 -13.48 5.82
CA ARG A 22 -7.31 -14.47 6.38
C ARG A 22 -6.73 -13.97 7.70
N ASN A 23 -6.49 -14.92 8.61
CA ASN A 23 -6.07 -14.61 9.98
C ASN A 23 -4.56 -14.69 10.23
N ASP A 24 -3.78 -15.14 9.25
CA ASP A 24 -2.33 -15.19 9.37
C ASP A 24 -1.69 -13.80 9.25
N GLU A 25 -0.55 -13.63 9.92
CA GLU A 25 0.17 -12.36 10.01
C GLU A 25 0.57 -11.79 8.65
N VAL A 26 0.99 -12.67 7.72
CA VAL A 26 1.38 -12.25 6.37
C VAL A 26 0.19 -11.68 5.62
N SER A 27 -1.00 -12.31 5.73
CA SER A 27 -2.22 -11.79 5.09
C SER A 27 -2.64 -10.45 5.68
N LYS A 28 -2.58 -10.31 7.02
CA LYS A 28 -2.89 -9.05 7.69
C LYS A 28 -1.99 -7.91 7.23
N GLY A 29 -0.68 -8.16 7.10
CA GLY A 29 0.26 -7.16 6.58
C GLY A 29 -0.01 -6.79 5.11
N LEU A 30 -0.28 -7.79 4.27
CA LEU A 30 -0.61 -7.56 2.85
C LEU A 30 -1.90 -6.76 2.69
N ALA A 31 -2.95 -7.10 3.45
CA ALA A 31 -4.20 -6.35 3.45
C ALA A 31 -4.01 -4.91 3.95
N ALA A 32 -3.32 -4.70 5.07
CA ALA A 32 -3.08 -3.37 5.64
C ALA A 32 -2.30 -2.46 4.67
N THR A 33 -1.30 -2.98 3.98
CA THR A 33 -0.54 -2.20 2.98
C THR A 33 -1.37 -1.90 1.73
N HIS A 34 -2.26 -2.80 1.32
CA HIS A 34 -3.19 -2.53 0.23
C HIS A 34 -4.18 -1.41 0.60
N GLU A 35 -4.73 -1.44 1.82
CA GLU A 35 -5.62 -0.38 2.32
C GLU A 35 -4.92 0.96 2.36
N GLN A 36 -3.69 1.03 2.90
CA GLN A 36 -2.93 2.29 2.94
C GLN A 36 -2.73 2.91 1.55
N VAL A 37 -2.41 2.09 0.53
CA VAL A 37 -2.25 2.56 -0.85
C VAL A 37 -3.59 3.03 -1.42
N ASN A 38 -4.67 2.29 -1.15
CA ASN A 38 -6.01 2.64 -1.62
C ASN A 38 -6.51 3.92 -0.95
N ASP A 39 -6.32 4.07 0.36
CA ASP A 39 -6.67 5.26 1.13
C ASP A 39 -5.92 6.47 0.60
N TYR A 40 -4.63 6.32 0.29
CA TYR A 40 -3.86 7.39 -0.36
C TYR A 40 -4.46 7.79 -1.71
N TYR A 41 -4.82 6.82 -2.56
CA TYR A 41 -5.41 7.09 -3.87
C TYR A 41 -6.84 7.68 -3.77
N MET A 42 -7.65 7.21 -2.83
CA MET A 42 -9.05 7.61 -2.62
C MET A 42 -9.22 8.90 -1.83
N SER A 43 -8.28 9.22 -0.93
CA SER A 43 -8.31 10.45 -0.12
C SER A 43 -8.40 11.71 -0.98
N GLY A 44 -7.93 11.63 -2.24
CA GLY A 44 -7.80 12.80 -3.09
C GLY A 44 -6.87 13.86 -2.50
N GLU A 45 -6.07 13.51 -1.47
CA GLU A 45 -5.01 14.37 -0.97
C GLU A 45 -4.02 14.55 -2.11
N VAL A 46 -4.17 15.66 -2.79
CA VAL A 46 -3.03 16.30 -3.44
C VAL A 46 -2.06 16.54 -2.31
N ILE A 47 -1.01 15.70 -2.19
CA ILE A 47 0.15 16.07 -1.40
C ILE A 47 0.51 17.45 -1.94
N ARG A 48 0.24 18.49 -1.14
CA ARG A 48 0.73 19.83 -1.40
C ARG A 48 2.23 19.73 -1.24
N THR A 49 2.89 19.25 -2.30
CA THR A 49 4.33 19.19 -2.31
C THR A 49 4.78 20.63 -2.12
N LYS A 50 5.89 20.86 -1.43
CA LYS A 50 6.57 22.17 -1.43
C LYS A 50 6.84 22.71 -2.85
N TYR A 51 6.67 21.86 -3.87
CA TYR A 51 6.79 22.10 -5.29
C TYR A 51 5.45 22.30 -6.00
N GLU A 52 4.30 22.33 -5.30
CA GLU A 52 2.98 22.64 -5.88
C GLU A 52 3.02 23.97 -6.64
N SER A 53 3.78 24.95 -6.13
CA SER A 53 4.05 26.25 -6.77
C SER A 53 4.92 26.17 -8.03
N THR A 54 5.61 25.06 -8.23
CA THR A 54 6.49 24.80 -9.39
C THR A 54 5.84 23.87 -10.43
N LEU A 55 4.73 23.21 -10.08
CA LEU A 55 3.94 22.45 -11.03
C LEU A 55 3.27 23.42 -12.02
N PRO A 56 3.32 23.16 -13.33
CA PRO A 56 2.67 24.01 -14.31
C PRO A 56 1.16 24.07 -14.01
N ARG A 57 0.66 25.29 -13.79
CA ARG A 57 -0.76 25.56 -13.49
C ARG A 57 -1.64 24.92 -14.56
N ASN A 58 -2.40 23.88 -14.21
CA ASN A 58 -3.39 23.30 -15.11
C ASN A 58 -4.46 24.39 -15.41
N PRO A 59 -4.61 24.86 -16.65
CA PRO A 59 -5.53 25.95 -16.99
C PRO A 59 -7.01 25.60 -16.80
N GLN A 60 -7.34 24.34 -16.48
CA GLN A 60 -8.73 23.89 -16.32
C GLN A 60 -9.33 24.16 -14.93
N LYS A 61 -8.54 24.48 -13.90
CA LYS A 61 -9.09 24.93 -12.61
C LYS A 61 -9.29 26.45 -12.63
N LYS A 62 -10.38 26.92 -13.24
CA LYS A 62 -10.87 28.28 -13.02
C LYS A 62 -11.51 28.37 -11.63
N PRO A 63 -11.12 29.33 -10.77
CA PRO A 63 -11.87 29.60 -9.56
C PRO A 63 -13.28 30.10 -9.95
N LYS A 64 -14.29 29.62 -9.22
CA LYS A 64 -15.66 30.16 -9.27
C LYS A 64 -15.70 31.52 -8.59
#